data_AF-A0A661USU7-F1
#
_entry.id   AF-A0A661USU7-F1
#
_cell.length_a   1.000
_cell.length_b   1.000
_cell.length_c   1.000
_cell.angle_alpha   90.00
_cell.angle_beta   90.00
_cell.angle_gamma   90.00
#
_symmetry.space_group_name_H-M   'P 1'
#
loop_
_entity.id
_entity.type
_entity.pdbx_description
1 polymer ?
#
loop_
_entity_poly.entity_id
_entity_poly.type
_entity_poly.pdbx_seq_one_letter_code
_entity_poly.pdbx_strand_id
1 'polypeptide(L)'
;MSEVTLSEAVASYIETVKGVARQAALAELDRLSRWYGPDKPLGAMRGHDVATYAVAMGPSTPETSRRAAQVRGFFVYLKKEGVLEQNLGPHLRLKKAKKARRGAGAGAGASSDIELTGEGVDALKAERQSLMEQRISVREDIRRAMLDKDFRENAPLDAAKDEQGHIEARIRDVEEMLKRAVIVGAGGTGRVRVGCTVSVTNVGSGRETQYSIVGPTEANAADGKISSVSPVGKALIGCVEGDVVEVNAPAGALQLRVGSVKN
;
A
#
# COMPACT_ATOMS: atom_id res chain seq x y z
N MET A 1 -6.32 -9.39 46.08
CA MET A 1 -5.09 -8.61 45.81
C MET A 1 -5.42 -7.72 44.63
N SER A 2 -5.39 -6.39 44.82
CA SER A 2 -5.73 -5.45 43.75
C SER A 2 -4.76 -5.66 42.59
N GLU A 3 -5.28 -5.89 41.38
CA GLU A 3 -4.45 -6.01 40.19
C GLU A 3 -3.79 -4.66 39.91
N VAL A 4 -2.46 -4.63 39.82
CA VAL A 4 -1.70 -3.41 39.54
C VAL A 4 -2.12 -2.87 38.17
N THR A 5 -2.56 -1.62 38.14
CA THR A 5 -2.94 -0.96 36.90
C THR A 5 -1.71 -0.48 36.12
N LEU A 6 -1.89 -0.22 34.83
CA LEU A 6 -0.81 0.29 33.99
C LEU A 6 -0.27 1.64 34.49
N SER A 7 -1.15 2.52 34.97
CA SER A 7 -0.75 3.84 35.49
C SER A 7 0.10 3.75 36.78
N GLU A 8 -0.28 2.91 37.73
CA GLU A 8 0.45 2.67 38.99
C GLU A 8 1.83 2.05 38.74
N ALA A 9 1.91 1.13 37.78
CA ALA A 9 3.18 0.52 37.42
C ALA A 9 4.12 1.48 36.69
N VAL A 10 3.57 2.37 35.85
CA VAL A 10 4.36 3.43 35.19
C VAL A 10 4.91 4.40 36.25
N ALA A 11 4.10 4.82 37.21
CA ALA A 11 4.56 5.67 38.32
C ALA A 11 5.74 5.03 39.07
N SER A 12 5.58 3.75 39.44
CA SER A 12 6.61 2.98 40.15
C SER A 12 7.90 2.84 39.34
N TYR A 13 7.81 2.57 38.03
CA TYR A 13 8.98 2.47 37.16
C TYR A 13 9.73 3.79 37.03
N ILE A 14 9.01 4.91 36.91
CA ILE A 14 9.61 6.23 36.71
C ILE A 14 10.41 6.73 37.93
N GLU A 15 10.10 6.23 39.13
CA GLU A 15 10.93 6.49 40.32
C GLU A 15 12.30 5.80 40.24
N THR A 16 12.38 4.67 39.54
CA THR A 16 13.64 3.93 39.36
C THR A 16 14.55 4.53 38.29
N VAL A 17 13.99 5.29 37.34
CA VAL A 17 14.73 5.89 36.21
C VAL A 17 15.29 7.26 36.60
N LYS A 18 16.61 7.43 36.53
CA LYS A 18 17.32 8.69 36.85
C LYS A 18 17.76 9.46 35.60
N GLY A 19 17.88 10.79 35.73
CA GLY A 19 18.46 11.66 34.71
C GLY A 19 17.58 11.89 33.47
N VAL A 20 18.22 12.23 32.34
CA VAL A 20 17.56 12.63 31.07
C VAL A 20 16.66 11.52 30.49
N ALA A 21 16.95 10.25 30.80
CA ALA A 21 16.14 9.12 30.40
C ALA A 21 14.74 9.11 31.05
N ARG A 22 14.58 9.73 32.23
CA ARG A 22 13.31 9.75 32.99
C ARG A 22 12.20 10.45 32.22
N GLN A 23 12.51 11.62 31.64
CA GLN A 23 11.53 12.38 30.85
C GLN A 23 11.14 11.64 29.56
N ALA A 24 12.12 11.04 28.88
CA ALA A 24 11.86 10.25 27.67
C ALA A 24 11.04 8.98 27.95
N ALA A 25 11.30 8.32 29.09
CA ALA A 25 10.53 7.18 29.55
C ALA A 25 9.10 7.58 29.91
N LEU A 26 8.92 8.63 30.71
CA LEU A 26 7.61 9.12 31.12
C LEU A 26 6.75 9.49 29.90
N ALA A 27 7.32 10.25 28.97
CA ALA A 27 6.59 10.68 27.77
C ALA A 27 6.10 9.51 26.91
N GLU A 28 6.87 8.41 26.82
CA GLU A 28 6.45 7.24 26.05
C GLU A 28 5.51 6.31 26.80
N LEU A 29 5.72 6.14 28.10
CA LEU A 29 4.85 5.31 28.94
C LEU A 29 3.48 5.95 29.16
N ASP A 30 3.40 7.27 29.19
CA ASP A 30 2.12 7.99 29.14
C ASP A 30 1.36 7.74 27.84
N ARG A 31 2.05 7.69 26.70
CA ARG A 31 1.43 7.35 25.41
C ARG A 31 0.91 5.92 25.41
N LEU A 32 1.70 4.98 25.93
CA LEU A 32 1.28 3.58 26.10
C LEU A 32 0.07 3.49 27.03
N SER A 33 0.09 4.20 28.15
CA SER A 33 -1.01 4.24 29.14
C SER A 33 -2.31 4.76 28.54
N ARG A 34 -2.26 5.89 27.83
CA ARG A 34 -3.44 6.44 27.13
C ARG A 34 -3.93 5.54 26.00
N TRP A 35 -3.02 4.87 25.30
CA TRP A 35 -3.37 3.99 24.20
C TRP A 35 -4.02 2.68 24.68
N TYR A 36 -3.46 2.06 25.71
CA TYR A 36 -3.98 0.79 26.24
C TYR A 36 -5.21 1.00 27.14
N GLY A 37 -5.18 2.07 27.94
CA GLY A 37 -6.14 2.39 28.99
C GLY A 37 -5.45 2.46 30.36
N PRO A 38 -5.49 3.60 31.08
CA PRO A 38 -4.73 3.80 32.31
C PRO A 38 -5.20 2.92 33.48
N ASP A 39 -6.50 2.62 33.52
CA ASP A 39 -7.15 1.85 34.59
C ASP A 39 -7.20 0.34 34.29
N LYS A 40 -6.66 -0.08 33.14
CA LYS A 40 -6.66 -1.51 32.80
C LYS A 40 -5.62 -2.26 33.63
N PRO A 41 -5.95 -3.46 34.12
CA PRO A 41 -5.01 -4.28 34.85
C PRO A 41 -3.91 -4.78 33.91
N LEU A 42 -2.66 -4.70 34.38
CA LEU A 42 -1.50 -5.17 33.62
C LEU A 42 -1.54 -6.68 33.34
N GLY A 43 -2.16 -7.45 34.23
CA GLY A 43 -2.37 -8.89 34.07
C GLY A 43 -3.22 -9.27 32.86
N ALA A 44 -3.98 -8.32 32.27
CA ALA A 44 -4.74 -8.54 31.04
C ALA A 44 -3.91 -8.28 29.77
N MET A 45 -2.74 -7.64 29.87
CA MET A 45 -1.92 -7.32 28.70
C MET A 45 -1.28 -8.57 28.12
N ARG A 46 -1.37 -8.73 26.80
CA ARG A 46 -0.78 -9.85 26.05
C ARG A 46 0.22 -9.34 25.02
N GLY A 47 1.02 -10.26 24.48
CA GLY A 47 2.00 -9.94 23.43
C GLY A 47 1.35 -9.33 22.18
N HIS A 48 0.11 -9.71 21.85
CA HIS A 48 -0.64 -9.10 20.76
C HIS A 48 -0.87 -7.59 20.97
N ASP A 49 -1.25 -7.17 22.18
CA ASP A 49 -1.51 -5.75 22.48
C ASP A 49 -0.24 -4.90 22.30
N VAL A 50 0.91 -5.43 22.72
CA VAL A 50 2.21 -4.79 22.54
C VAL A 50 2.61 -4.74 21.06
N ALA A 51 2.26 -5.76 20.28
CA ALA A 51 2.47 -5.76 18.83
C ALA A 51 1.58 -4.71 18.13
N THR A 52 0.32 -4.55 18.55
CA THR A 52 -0.58 -3.51 18.04
C THR A 52 -0.08 -2.12 18.41
N TYR A 53 0.44 -1.93 19.63
CA TYR A 53 1.09 -0.67 20.02
C TYR A 53 2.31 -0.36 19.14
N ALA A 54 3.13 -1.36 18.80
CA ALA A 54 4.26 -1.18 17.89
C ALA A 54 3.83 -0.69 16.49
N VAL A 55 2.64 -1.09 16.02
CA VAL A 55 2.05 -0.57 14.78
C VAL A 55 1.64 0.89 14.95
N ALA A 56 1.01 1.25 16.07
CA ALA A 56 0.62 2.63 16.38
C ALA A 56 1.82 3.59 16.53
N MET A 57 2.98 3.09 16.96
CA MET A 57 4.23 3.87 17.02
C MET A 57 4.78 4.25 15.64
N GLY A 58 4.37 3.56 14.58
CA GLY A 58 4.82 3.80 13.21
C GLY A 58 6.13 3.08 12.84
N PRO A 59 6.75 3.45 11.70
CA PRO A 59 7.91 2.74 11.18
C PRO A 59 9.16 2.94 12.05
N SER A 60 10.11 2.02 11.94
CA SER A 60 11.41 2.06 12.61
C SER A 60 12.26 3.20 12.05
N THR A 61 12.27 4.30 12.79
CA THR A 61 13.15 5.45 12.64
C THR A 61 14.09 5.48 13.86
N PRO A 62 15.19 6.26 13.82
CA PRO A 62 16.05 6.44 14.99
C PRO A 62 15.27 6.92 16.22
N GLU A 63 14.26 7.77 16.02
CA GLU A 63 13.42 8.30 17.10
C GLU A 63 12.44 7.24 17.65
N THR A 64 11.68 6.55 16.79
CA THR A 64 10.74 5.51 17.23
C THR A 64 11.47 4.32 17.85
N SER A 65 12.69 4.02 17.39
CA SER A 65 13.55 3.00 18.00
C SER A 65 13.99 3.36 19.42
N ARG A 66 14.36 4.63 19.65
CA ARG A 66 14.70 5.15 21.00
C ARG A 66 13.49 5.12 21.93
N ARG A 67 12.31 5.49 21.43
CA ARG A 67 11.04 5.42 22.18
C ARG A 67 10.68 3.97 22.53
N ALA A 68 10.77 3.06 21.56
CA ALA A 68 10.50 1.64 21.77
C ALA A 68 11.46 1.00 22.78
N ALA A 69 12.70 1.49 22.87
CA ALA A 69 13.64 1.03 23.90
C ALA A 69 13.16 1.37 25.33
N GLN A 70 12.51 2.52 25.54
CA GLN A 70 11.94 2.89 26.84
C GLN A 70 10.83 1.92 27.27
N VAL A 71 9.95 1.57 26.33
CA VAL A 71 8.85 0.61 26.56
C VAL A 71 9.38 -0.80 26.83
N ARG A 72 10.44 -1.22 26.13
CA ARG A 72 11.09 -2.52 26.40
C ARG A 72 11.72 -2.56 27.79
N GLY A 73 12.38 -1.48 28.22
CA GLY A 73 12.95 -1.37 29.57
C GLY A 73 11.87 -1.52 30.65
N PHE A 74 10.71 -0.89 30.44
CA PHE A 74 9.56 -1.03 31.31
C PHE A 74 9.06 -2.49 31.42
N PHE A 75 8.87 -3.19 30.30
CA PHE A 75 8.44 -4.60 30.35
C PHE A 75 9.46 -5.55 30.99
N VAL A 76 10.75 -5.24 30.89
CA VAL A 76 11.80 -5.96 31.63
C VAL A 76 11.67 -5.73 33.13
N TYR A 77 11.42 -4.49 33.55
CA TYR A 77 11.17 -4.15 34.96
C TYR A 77 9.93 -4.86 35.51
N LEU A 78 8.80 -4.84 34.77
CA LEU A 78 7.56 -5.49 35.21
C LEU A 78 7.72 -7.00 35.42
N LYS A 79 8.53 -7.66 34.57
CA LYS A 79 8.86 -9.08 34.79
C LYS A 79 9.70 -9.27 36.05
N LYS A 80 10.66 -8.37 36.31
CA LYS A 80 11.57 -8.46 37.47
C LYS A 80 10.82 -8.27 38.80
N GLU A 81 9.87 -7.34 38.84
CA GLU A 81 9.01 -7.09 39.99
C GLU A 81 7.88 -8.12 40.16
N GLY A 82 7.79 -9.11 39.28
CA GLY A 82 6.76 -10.15 39.33
C GLY A 82 5.35 -9.67 38.97
N VAL A 83 5.22 -8.45 38.42
CA VAL A 83 3.93 -7.89 37.96
C VAL A 83 3.44 -8.58 36.69
N LEU A 84 4.36 -9.02 35.83
CA LEU A 84 4.06 -9.82 34.64
C LEU A 84 4.82 -11.15 34.70
N GLU A 85 4.12 -12.25 34.36
CA GLU A 85 4.72 -13.58 34.25
C GLU A 85 5.76 -13.66 33.13
N GLN A 86 5.56 -12.89 32.06
CA GLN A 86 6.41 -12.89 30.87
C GLN A 86 6.83 -11.48 30.46
N ASN A 87 8.03 -11.37 29.89
CA ASN A 87 8.50 -10.11 29.32
C ASN A 87 7.81 -9.90 27.97
N LEU A 88 6.98 -8.85 27.87
CA LEU A 88 6.26 -8.53 26.63
C LEU A 88 7.08 -7.68 25.65
N GLY A 89 8.25 -7.17 26.06
CA GLY A 89 9.16 -6.37 25.22
C GLY A 89 9.54 -6.98 23.86
N PRO A 90 9.76 -8.31 23.74
CA PRO A 90 10.03 -8.96 22.44
C PRO A 90 8.92 -8.84 21.40
N HIS A 91 7.68 -8.59 21.83
CA HIS A 91 6.54 -8.40 20.94
C HIS A 91 6.47 -6.98 20.35
N LEU A 92 7.24 -6.03 20.90
CA LEU A 92 7.33 -4.66 20.39
C LEU A 92 8.22 -4.60 19.14
N ARG A 93 7.68 -5.06 18.01
CA ARG A 93 8.37 -5.14 16.72
C ARG A 93 7.99 -3.98 15.80
N LEU A 94 8.88 -2.98 15.71
CA LEU A 94 8.73 -1.89 14.74
C LEU A 94 8.97 -2.40 13.32
N LYS A 95 8.05 -2.09 12.39
CA LYS A 95 8.27 -2.38 10.97
C LYS A 95 9.37 -1.49 10.43
N LYS A 96 10.35 -2.03 9.69
CA LYS A 96 11.40 -1.21 9.06
C LYS A 96 10.76 -0.12 8.22
N ALA A 97 11.22 1.13 8.38
CA ALA A 97 10.93 2.15 7.38
C ALA A 97 11.43 1.62 6.02
N LYS A 98 10.59 1.64 5.00
CA LYS A 98 11.00 1.29 3.64
C LYS A 98 12.11 2.29 3.28
N LYS A 99 13.37 1.83 3.25
CA LYS A 99 14.49 2.66 2.76
C LYS A 99 14.07 3.14 1.39
N ALA A 100 13.95 4.45 1.19
CA ALA A 100 13.68 5.03 -0.12
C ALA A 100 14.78 4.52 -1.06
N ARG A 101 14.45 3.52 -1.86
CA ARG A 101 15.28 3.09 -2.97
C ARG A 101 15.20 4.28 -3.93
N ARG A 102 16.28 5.05 -4.06
CA ARG A 102 16.49 5.91 -5.24
C ARG A 102 16.58 4.94 -6.42
N GLY A 103 15.41 4.66 -6.98
CA GLY A 103 15.16 3.79 -8.11
C GLY A 103 13.75 4.15 -8.55
N ALA A 104 13.66 4.64 -9.78
CA ALA A 104 12.45 5.14 -10.44
C ALA A 104 11.15 4.45 -9.98
N GLY A 105 10.22 5.26 -9.45
CA GLY A 105 8.92 4.78 -8.96
C GLY A 105 8.31 5.73 -7.94
N ALA A 106 7.93 6.94 -8.37
CA ALA A 106 7.00 7.79 -7.63
C ALA A 106 5.62 7.10 -7.58
N GLY A 107 4.80 7.11 -6.52
CA GLY A 107 4.81 7.65 -5.15
C GLY A 107 3.66 6.95 -4.40
N ALA A 108 3.82 6.60 -3.11
CA ALA A 108 3.29 7.34 -1.96
C ALA A 108 1.75 7.27 -1.80
N GLY A 109 1.31 6.67 -0.67
CA GLY A 109 -0.05 6.82 -0.18
C GLY A 109 -0.33 8.27 0.17
N ALA A 110 -1.13 8.92 -0.66
CA ALA A 110 -2.24 9.75 -0.21
C ALA A 110 -3.51 8.91 -0.38
N SER A 111 -4.61 9.31 0.24
CA SER A 111 -5.94 9.05 -0.29
C SER A 111 -6.02 9.68 -1.69
N SER A 112 -5.39 9.03 -2.66
CA SER A 112 -5.40 9.44 -4.05
C SER A 112 -6.46 8.61 -4.73
N ASP A 113 -7.56 9.26 -5.05
CA ASP A 113 -8.53 8.74 -5.99
C ASP A 113 -7.78 8.25 -7.25
N ILE A 114 -8.16 7.08 -7.73
CA ILE A 114 -7.59 6.50 -8.94
C ILE A 114 -8.46 7.00 -10.08
N GLU A 115 -7.94 7.92 -10.87
CA GLU A 115 -8.60 8.37 -12.09
C GLU A 115 -8.62 7.22 -13.09
N LEU A 116 -9.82 6.81 -13.48
CA LEU A 116 -10.07 5.77 -14.49
C LEU A 116 -11.05 6.29 -15.53
N THR A 117 -10.90 5.82 -16.76
CA THR A 117 -11.91 6.05 -17.80
C THR A 117 -13.15 5.19 -17.53
N GLY A 118 -14.28 5.52 -18.14
CA GLY A 118 -15.48 4.67 -18.08
C GLY A 118 -15.20 3.25 -18.57
N GLU A 119 -14.45 3.14 -19.68
CA GLU A 119 -14.01 1.84 -20.22
C GLU A 119 -13.12 1.07 -19.25
N GLY A 120 -12.20 1.74 -18.55
CA GLY A 120 -11.34 1.09 -17.55
C GLY A 120 -12.10 0.55 -16.36
N VAL A 121 -13.12 1.26 -15.89
CA VAL A 121 -13.99 0.77 -14.82
C VAL A 121 -14.77 -0.46 -15.28
N ASP A 122 -15.31 -0.46 -16.50
CA ASP A 122 -16.06 -1.61 -17.00
C ASP A 122 -15.14 -2.81 -17.29
N ALA A 123 -13.91 -2.59 -17.75
CA ALA A 123 -12.89 -3.62 -17.87
C ALA A 123 -12.54 -4.25 -16.51
N LEU A 124 -12.36 -3.44 -15.46
CA LEU A 124 -12.10 -3.94 -14.11
C LEU A 124 -13.29 -4.73 -13.53
N LYS A 125 -14.53 -4.31 -13.81
CA LYS A 125 -15.73 -5.08 -13.43
C LYS A 125 -15.79 -6.42 -14.14
N ALA A 126 -15.51 -6.45 -15.44
CA ALA A 126 -15.48 -7.67 -16.23
C ALA A 126 -14.37 -8.62 -15.75
N GLU A 127 -13.19 -8.09 -15.46
CA GLU A 127 -12.08 -8.86 -14.87
C GLU A 127 -12.48 -9.46 -13.52
N ARG A 128 -13.05 -8.66 -12.61
CA ARG A 128 -13.54 -9.14 -11.31
C ARG A 128 -14.54 -10.27 -11.46
N GLN A 129 -15.47 -10.15 -12.41
CA GLN A 129 -16.48 -11.19 -12.66
C GLN A 129 -15.82 -12.49 -13.13
N SER A 130 -14.89 -12.42 -14.08
CA SER A 130 -14.14 -13.60 -14.53
C SER A 130 -13.33 -14.26 -13.41
N LEU A 131 -12.69 -13.46 -12.56
CA LEU A 131 -11.95 -13.97 -11.39
C LEU A 131 -12.88 -14.66 -10.38
N MET A 132 -14.10 -14.16 -10.19
CA MET A 132 -15.10 -14.81 -9.33
C MET A 132 -15.55 -16.16 -9.88
N GLU A 133 -15.67 -16.30 -11.20
CA GLU A 133 -15.98 -17.57 -11.86
C GLU A 133 -14.81 -18.55 -11.73
N GLN A 134 -13.57 -18.10 -11.97
CA GLN A 134 -12.36 -18.91 -11.78
C GLN A 134 -12.21 -19.39 -10.34
N ARG A 135 -12.52 -18.54 -9.35
CA ARG A 135 -12.51 -18.89 -7.93
C ARG A 135 -13.39 -20.11 -7.60
N ILE A 136 -14.53 -20.25 -8.28
CA ILE A 136 -15.41 -21.42 -8.12
C ILE A 136 -14.73 -22.66 -8.71
N SER A 137 -14.17 -22.56 -9.92
CA SER A 137 -13.45 -23.66 -10.56
C SER A 137 -12.29 -24.16 -9.70
N VAL A 138 -11.44 -23.26 -9.22
CA VAL A 138 -10.27 -23.61 -8.39
C VAL A 138 -10.68 -24.26 -7.07
N ARG A 139 -11.80 -23.84 -6.47
CA ARG A 139 -12.35 -24.50 -5.28
C ARG A 139 -12.73 -25.96 -5.57
N GLU A 140 -13.33 -26.23 -6.72
CA GLU A 140 -13.66 -27.60 -7.13
C GLU A 140 -12.40 -28.41 -7.41
N ASP A 141 -11.37 -27.82 -7.99
CA ASP A 141 -10.09 -28.48 -8.24
C ASP A 141 -9.37 -28.83 -6.93
N ILE A 142 -9.35 -27.92 -5.95
CA ILE A 142 -8.87 -28.21 -4.59
C ILE A 142 -9.67 -29.36 -3.98
N ARG A 143 -11.00 -29.32 -4.07
CA ARG A 143 -11.87 -30.39 -3.53
C ARG A 143 -11.56 -31.73 -4.18
N ARG A 144 -11.35 -31.79 -5.49
CA ARG A 144 -10.96 -33.01 -6.21
C ARG A 144 -9.58 -33.50 -5.78
N ALA A 145 -8.59 -32.60 -5.71
CA ALA A 145 -7.24 -32.93 -5.29
C ALA A 145 -7.20 -33.44 -3.83
N MET A 146 -8.06 -32.93 -2.95
CA MET A 146 -8.19 -33.40 -1.57
C MET A 146 -8.77 -34.82 -1.41
N LEU A 147 -9.51 -35.31 -2.42
CA LEU A 147 -10.05 -36.67 -2.43
C LEU A 147 -9.02 -37.71 -2.89
N ASP A 148 -7.89 -37.25 -3.44
CA ASP A 148 -6.78 -38.11 -3.79
C ASP A 148 -6.06 -38.57 -2.51
N LYS A 149 -5.86 -39.89 -2.39
CA LYS A 149 -5.42 -40.53 -1.12
C LYS A 149 -3.90 -40.54 -0.94
N ASP A 150 -3.15 -40.04 -1.92
CA ASP A 150 -1.70 -39.94 -1.84
C ASP A 150 -1.27 -38.54 -1.36
N PHE A 151 -1.26 -38.36 -0.04
CA PHE A 151 -1.01 -37.07 0.60
C PHE A 151 0.47 -36.66 0.64
N ARG A 152 1.39 -37.55 0.27
CA ARG A 152 2.83 -37.32 0.51
C ARG A 152 3.46 -36.39 -0.53
N GLU A 153 2.90 -36.28 -1.74
CA GLU A 153 3.38 -35.41 -2.82
C GLU A 153 2.24 -34.94 -3.75
N ASN A 154 1.18 -34.36 -3.18
CA ASN A 154 0.03 -33.91 -3.99
C ASN A 154 0.29 -32.56 -4.68
N ALA A 155 1.17 -32.57 -5.69
CA ALA A 155 1.49 -31.40 -6.51
C ALA A 155 0.24 -30.70 -7.11
N PRO A 156 -0.82 -31.42 -7.53
CA PRO A 156 -2.08 -30.78 -7.93
C PRO A 156 -2.75 -29.95 -6.83
N LEU A 157 -2.74 -30.41 -5.59
CA LEU A 157 -3.32 -29.68 -4.45
C LEU A 157 -2.53 -28.40 -4.15
N ASP A 158 -1.20 -28.47 -4.18
CA ASP A 158 -0.34 -27.31 -3.93
C ASP A 158 -0.49 -26.27 -5.03
N ALA A 159 -0.48 -26.69 -6.30
CA ALA A 159 -0.74 -25.80 -7.44
C ALA A 159 -2.11 -25.12 -7.36
N ALA A 160 -3.16 -25.86 -6.98
CA ALA A 160 -4.50 -25.30 -6.85
C ALA A 160 -4.62 -24.29 -5.68
N LYS A 161 -3.89 -24.49 -4.58
CA LYS A 161 -3.82 -23.53 -3.47
C LYS A 161 -3.06 -22.26 -3.83
N ASP A 162 -1.97 -22.39 -4.58
CA ASP A 162 -1.21 -21.24 -5.07
C ASP A 162 -2.07 -20.41 -6.04
N GLU A 163 -2.74 -21.07 -6.98
CA GLU A 163 -3.69 -20.42 -7.89
C GLU A 163 -4.83 -19.72 -7.15
N GLN A 164 -5.40 -20.37 -6.12
CA GLN A 164 -6.39 -19.74 -5.26
C GLN A 164 -5.83 -18.46 -4.59
N GLY A 165 -4.58 -18.52 -4.10
CA GLY A 165 -3.90 -17.37 -3.52
C GLY A 165 -3.73 -16.21 -4.51
N HIS A 166 -3.37 -16.51 -5.75
CA HIS A 166 -3.23 -15.51 -6.82
C HIS A 166 -4.57 -14.87 -7.20
N ILE A 167 -5.62 -15.67 -7.37
CA ILE A 167 -6.97 -15.16 -7.68
C ILE A 167 -7.48 -14.27 -6.54
N GLU A 168 -7.37 -14.70 -5.28
CA GLU A 168 -7.84 -13.92 -4.12
C GLU A 168 -7.01 -12.63 -3.90
N ALA A 169 -5.72 -12.64 -4.26
CA ALA A 169 -4.92 -11.42 -4.29
C ALA A 169 -5.43 -10.46 -5.39
N ARG A 170 -5.64 -10.96 -6.60
CA ARG A 170 -6.08 -10.12 -7.73
C ARG A 170 -7.48 -9.56 -7.52
N ILE A 171 -8.42 -10.35 -7.00
CA ILE A 171 -9.76 -9.87 -6.65
C ILE A 171 -9.68 -8.70 -5.67
N ARG A 172 -8.86 -8.81 -4.62
CA ARG A 172 -8.69 -7.73 -3.63
C ARG A 172 -8.13 -6.46 -4.26
N ASP A 173 -7.13 -6.59 -5.13
CA ASP A 173 -6.53 -5.45 -5.83
C ASP A 173 -7.56 -4.75 -6.72
N VAL A 174 -8.32 -5.52 -7.52
CA VAL A 174 -9.37 -4.99 -8.41
C VAL A 174 -10.50 -4.32 -7.61
N GLU A 175 -10.91 -4.91 -6.48
CA GLU A 175 -11.93 -4.33 -5.61
C GLU A 175 -11.44 -3.04 -4.93
N GLU A 176 -10.16 -2.96 -4.53
CA GLU A 176 -9.58 -1.74 -4.00
C GLU A 176 -9.51 -0.65 -5.08
N MET A 177 -9.12 -1.01 -6.30
CA MET A 177 -9.10 -0.10 -7.44
C MET A 177 -10.48 0.46 -7.75
N LEU A 178 -11.50 -0.40 -7.84
CA LEU A 178 -12.89 0.00 -8.07
C LEU A 178 -13.45 0.87 -6.94
N LYS A 179 -13.11 0.58 -5.67
CA LYS A 179 -13.55 1.40 -4.52
C LYS A 179 -12.99 2.82 -4.54
N ARG A 180 -11.79 2.99 -5.10
CA ARG A 180 -11.08 4.27 -5.16
C ARG A 180 -11.22 4.95 -6.53
N ALA A 181 -11.93 4.33 -7.46
CA ALA A 181 -12.06 4.80 -8.82
C ALA A 181 -12.89 6.09 -8.87
N VAL A 182 -12.32 7.14 -9.45
CA VAL A 182 -13.06 8.32 -9.88
C VAL A 182 -13.11 8.29 -11.40
N ILE A 183 -14.34 8.21 -11.93
CA ILE A 183 -14.56 8.17 -13.38
C ILE A 183 -14.28 9.56 -13.94
N VAL A 184 -13.21 9.67 -14.72
CA VAL A 184 -12.90 10.89 -15.46
C VAL A 184 -13.47 10.76 -16.86
N GLY A 185 -14.38 11.68 -17.20
CA GLY A 185 -15.01 11.77 -18.51
C GLY A 185 -14.24 12.69 -19.44
N ALA A 186 -14.40 12.45 -20.75
CA ALA A 186 -13.91 13.32 -21.81
C ALA A 186 -14.79 14.58 -21.92
N GLY A 187 -14.66 15.48 -20.93
CA GLY A 187 -15.41 16.73 -20.84
C GLY A 187 -14.65 17.91 -21.48
N GLY A 188 -15.33 18.59 -22.42
CA GLY A 188 -14.78 19.54 -23.39
C GLY A 188 -13.81 20.61 -22.86
N THR A 189 -12.77 20.87 -23.67
CA THR A 189 -12.01 22.14 -23.73
C THR A 189 -10.96 22.16 -24.87
N GLY A 190 -10.92 21.19 -25.79
CA GLY A 190 -9.87 21.11 -26.83
C GLY A 190 -8.45 20.88 -26.27
N ARG A 191 -8.35 20.61 -24.97
CA ARG A 191 -7.11 20.31 -24.25
C ARG A 191 -7.03 18.82 -23.97
N VAL A 192 -5.84 18.25 -24.11
CA VAL A 192 -5.58 16.84 -23.79
C VAL A 192 -5.75 16.59 -22.29
N ARG A 193 -6.58 15.60 -21.95
CA ARG A 193 -6.85 15.14 -20.58
C ARG A 193 -6.91 13.61 -20.55
N VAL A 194 -6.98 13.03 -19.34
CA VAL A 194 -7.27 11.61 -19.17
C VAL A 194 -8.64 11.29 -19.77
N GLY A 195 -8.72 10.24 -20.57
CA GLY A 195 -9.88 9.85 -21.37
C GLY A 195 -9.87 10.37 -22.81
N CYS A 196 -8.98 11.30 -23.17
CA CYS A 196 -8.90 11.81 -24.55
C CYS A 196 -7.96 10.97 -25.42
N THR A 197 -8.25 10.93 -26.72
CA THR A 197 -7.39 10.38 -27.76
C THR A 197 -6.79 11.51 -28.60
N VAL A 198 -5.47 11.60 -28.62
CA VAL A 198 -4.72 12.66 -29.31
C VAL A 198 -3.92 12.08 -30.47
N SER A 199 -3.99 12.68 -31.65
CA SER A 199 -3.03 12.40 -32.72
C SER A 199 -1.78 13.25 -32.52
N VAL A 200 -0.61 12.64 -32.68
CA VAL A 200 0.68 13.32 -32.57
C VAL A 200 1.54 12.98 -33.78
N THR A 201 2.25 13.98 -34.27
CA THR A 201 3.19 13.83 -35.38
C THR A 201 4.60 14.06 -34.87
N ASN A 202 5.47 13.08 -35.06
CA ASN A 202 6.89 13.21 -34.75
C ASN A 202 7.53 14.19 -35.73
N VAL A 203 8.10 15.29 -35.23
CA VAL A 203 8.66 16.36 -36.08
C VAL A 203 9.90 15.90 -36.83
N GLY A 204 10.70 15.00 -36.26
CA GLY A 204 11.93 14.50 -36.87
C GLY A 204 11.70 13.43 -37.93
N SER A 205 10.68 12.58 -37.76
CA SER A 205 10.39 11.48 -38.71
C SER A 205 9.16 11.71 -39.59
N GLY A 206 8.32 12.69 -39.28
CA GLY A 206 7.04 12.94 -39.95
C GLY A 206 5.96 11.89 -39.65
N ARG A 207 6.24 10.88 -38.83
CA ARG A 207 5.31 9.80 -38.53
C ARG A 207 4.19 10.27 -37.62
N GLU A 208 2.95 10.08 -38.05
CA GLU A 208 1.76 10.31 -37.23
C GLU A 208 1.44 9.05 -36.40
N THR A 209 1.04 9.23 -35.15
CA THR A 209 0.63 8.17 -34.23
C THR A 209 -0.49 8.68 -33.35
N GLN A 210 -1.43 7.81 -33.00
CA GLN A 210 -2.54 8.15 -32.12
C GLN A 210 -2.32 7.55 -30.73
N TYR A 211 -2.56 8.35 -29.69
CA TYR A 211 -2.44 7.93 -28.29
C TYR A 211 -3.72 8.23 -27.52
N SER A 212 -4.19 7.25 -26.75
CA SER A 212 -5.26 7.46 -25.76
C SER A 212 -4.62 7.70 -24.41
N ILE A 213 -4.88 8.86 -23.82
CA ILE A 213 -4.35 9.22 -22.50
C ILE A 213 -5.22 8.59 -21.43
N VAL A 214 -4.66 7.69 -20.63
CA VAL A 214 -5.39 6.91 -19.63
C VAL A 214 -4.70 6.97 -18.27
N GLY A 215 -5.34 6.46 -17.23
CA GLY A 215 -4.74 6.32 -15.91
C GLY A 215 -3.53 5.35 -15.93
N PRO A 216 -2.65 5.38 -14.91
CA PRO A 216 -1.51 4.46 -14.81
C PRO A 216 -1.91 2.98 -14.85
N THR A 217 -3.08 2.66 -14.32
CA THR A 217 -3.61 1.29 -14.25
C THR A 217 -4.08 0.75 -15.61
N GLU A 218 -4.49 1.63 -16.51
CA GLU A 218 -5.08 1.27 -17.82
C GLU A 218 -4.06 1.32 -18.96
N ALA A 219 -2.83 1.74 -18.66
CA ALA A 219 -1.82 2.03 -19.67
C ALA A 219 -1.32 0.75 -20.34
N ASN A 220 -1.40 0.74 -21.67
CA ASN A 220 -0.84 -0.30 -22.52
C ASN A 220 -0.23 0.35 -23.76
N ALA A 221 1.09 0.45 -23.80
CA ALA A 221 1.81 1.08 -24.91
C ALA A 221 1.62 0.33 -26.24
N ALA A 222 1.34 -0.98 -26.21
CA ALA A 222 1.09 -1.76 -27.42
C ALA A 222 -0.24 -1.36 -28.09
N ASP A 223 -1.25 -1.01 -27.29
CA ASP A 223 -2.58 -0.59 -27.76
C ASP A 223 -2.67 0.94 -27.95
N GLY A 224 -1.55 1.66 -27.86
CA GLY A 224 -1.54 3.13 -27.91
C GLY A 224 -2.13 3.82 -26.66
N LYS A 225 -2.38 3.09 -25.57
CA LYS A 225 -2.86 3.63 -24.29
C LYS A 225 -1.69 4.12 -23.45
N ILE A 226 -1.53 5.43 -23.36
CA ILE A 226 -0.42 6.07 -22.68
C ILE A 226 -0.84 6.58 -21.31
N SER A 227 -0.09 6.20 -20.27
CA SER A 227 -0.35 6.69 -18.92
C SER A 227 -0.14 8.19 -18.80
N SER A 228 -1.05 8.87 -18.11
CA SER A 228 -0.94 10.27 -17.68
C SER A 228 0.36 10.59 -16.92
N VAL A 229 0.97 9.61 -16.24
CA VAL A 229 2.22 9.83 -15.48
C VAL A 229 3.49 9.48 -16.26
N SER A 230 3.36 8.94 -17.47
CA SER A 230 4.50 8.65 -18.36
C SER A 230 5.14 9.93 -18.91
N PRO A 231 6.39 9.90 -19.41
CA PRO A 231 7.02 11.07 -20.03
C PRO A 231 6.20 11.66 -21.18
N VAL A 232 5.63 10.80 -22.04
CA VAL A 232 4.78 11.21 -23.16
C VAL A 232 3.46 11.79 -22.64
N GLY A 233 2.78 11.09 -21.73
CA GLY A 233 1.50 11.55 -21.17
C GLY A 233 1.61 12.87 -20.43
N LYS A 234 2.66 13.06 -19.61
CA LYS A 234 2.93 14.32 -18.91
C LYS A 234 3.19 15.48 -19.84
N ALA A 235 3.87 15.25 -20.97
CA ALA A 235 4.12 16.28 -21.95
C ALA A 235 2.86 16.66 -22.73
N LEU A 236 1.96 15.70 -22.99
CA LEU A 236 0.74 15.94 -23.75
C LEU A 236 -0.39 16.54 -22.92
N ILE A 237 -0.50 16.21 -21.63
CA ILE A 237 -1.57 16.73 -20.76
C ILE A 237 -1.59 18.27 -20.75
N GLY A 238 -2.77 18.84 -21.01
CA GLY A 238 -3.02 20.28 -21.01
C GLY A 238 -2.72 21.00 -22.33
N CYS A 239 -2.06 20.33 -23.28
CA CYS A 239 -1.77 20.86 -24.62
C CYS A 239 -3.02 20.93 -25.50
N VAL A 240 -2.97 21.79 -26.51
CA VAL A 240 -4.02 21.96 -27.53
C VAL A 240 -3.50 21.60 -28.92
N GLU A 241 -4.41 21.48 -29.89
CA GLU A 241 -4.06 21.24 -31.28
C GLU A 241 -3.06 22.30 -31.80
N GLY A 242 -1.97 21.86 -32.42
CA GLY A 242 -0.91 22.72 -32.95
C GLY A 242 0.32 22.88 -32.04
N ASP A 243 0.22 22.54 -30.75
CA ASP A 243 1.35 22.65 -29.82
C ASP A 243 2.48 21.69 -30.20
N VAL A 244 3.73 22.08 -29.92
CA VAL A 244 4.91 21.21 -30.07
C VAL A 244 5.53 20.98 -28.70
N VAL A 245 5.67 19.72 -28.32
CA VAL A 245 6.19 19.28 -27.03
C VAL A 245 7.45 18.44 -27.20
N GLU A 246 8.39 18.62 -26.28
CA GLU A 246 9.60 17.82 -26.21
C GLU A 246 9.46 16.76 -25.12
N VAL A 247 9.60 15.49 -25.51
CA VAL A 247 9.51 14.33 -24.63
C VAL A 247 10.88 13.71 -24.47
N ASN A 248 11.35 13.63 -23.24
CA ASN A 248 12.53 12.85 -22.90
C ASN A 248 12.16 11.37 -22.80
N ALA A 249 12.33 10.64 -23.90
CA ALA A 249 12.20 9.19 -23.92
C ALA A 249 13.56 8.52 -23.61
N PRO A 250 13.57 7.26 -23.14
CA PRO A 250 14.82 6.52 -22.90
C PRO A 250 15.72 6.39 -24.15
N ALA A 251 15.14 6.50 -25.35
CA ALA A 251 15.83 6.44 -26.64
C ALA A 251 16.37 7.81 -27.13
N GLY A 252 16.13 8.90 -26.39
CA GLY A 252 16.52 10.26 -26.76
C GLY A 252 15.37 11.27 -26.66
N ALA A 253 15.69 12.55 -26.84
CA ALA A 253 14.69 13.62 -26.89
C ALA A 253 13.87 13.51 -28.19
N LEU A 254 12.55 13.56 -28.05
CA LEU A 254 11.58 13.44 -29.13
C LEU A 254 10.69 14.68 -29.19
N GLN A 255 10.60 15.31 -30.35
CA GLN A 255 9.65 16.40 -30.58
C GLN A 255 8.37 15.88 -31.21
N LEU A 256 7.24 16.13 -30.54
CA LEU A 256 5.91 15.73 -30.97
C LEU A 256 5.06 16.98 -31.20
N ARG A 257 4.42 17.09 -32.36
CA ARG A 257 3.38 18.08 -32.62
C ARG A 257 2.01 17.47 -32.32
N VAL A 258 1.22 18.16 -31.53
CA VAL A 258 -0.16 17.81 -31.20
C VAL A 258 -1.05 18.10 -32.42
N GLY A 259 -1.72 17.06 -32.92
CA GLY A 259 -2.73 17.13 -33.96
C GLY A 259 -4.12 17.21 -33.36
N SER A 260 -5.04 16.38 -33.85
CA SER A 260 -6.43 16.41 -33.41
C SER A 260 -6.62 15.81 -32.02
N VAL A 261 -7.44 16.43 -31.18
CA VAL A 261 -7.85 15.91 -29.86
C VAL A 261 -9.31 15.43 -29.93
N LYS A 262 -9.51 14.13 -29.77
CA LYS A 262 -10.81 13.46 -29.80
C LYS A 262 -11.17 12.92 -28.41
N ASN A 263 -12.46 12.86 -28.15
CA ASN A 263 -13.05 12.31 -26.94
C ASN A 263 -13.68 10.95 -27.24
#